data_AF-W8NRT1-F1
#
_entry.id   AF-W8NRT1-F1
#
_cell.length_a   1.000
_cell.length_b   1.000
_cell.length_c   1.000
_cell.angle_alpha   90.00
_cell.angle_beta   90.00
_cell.angle_gamma   90.00
#
_symmetry.space_group_name_H-M   'P 1'
#
loop_
_entity.id
_entity.type
_entity.pdbx_description
1 polymer ?
#
loop_
_entity_poly.entity_id
_entity_poly.type
_entity_poly.pdbx_seq_one_letter_code
_entity_poly.pdbx_strand_id
1 'polypeptide(L)'
;MVKAKFVVRYFVVDSRDVDVRKLAGTYIALPSPDVESLYWALYQILMSESSATVIKTPEDIYYVAEGAHVIKNAKESYEFIIRRENGLRRVAEEILGVKRLKLDTVVNIVQAALWGLAILLGYLGYKNDALNEVSSYMALLFLLSGVIENFRRGYKKRERVRASAPHHASE
;
A
#
# COMPACT_ATOMS: atom_id res chain seq x y z
N MET A 1 7.85 27.41 -0.09
CA MET A 1 8.48 26.30 -0.87
C MET A 1 8.71 25.11 0.04
N VAL A 2 7.93 24.03 -0.10
CA VAL A 2 8.15 22.79 0.67
C VAL A 2 9.12 21.92 -0.13
N LYS A 3 10.35 21.74 0.38
CA LYS A 3 11.37 20.87 -0.22
C LYS A 3 10.81 19.44 -0.35
N ALA A 4 10.77 18.89 -1.56
CA ALA A 4 10.51 17.47 -1.77
C ALA A 4 11.61 16.66 -1.05
N LYS A 5 11.24 15.60 -0.31
CA LYS A 5 12.23 14.77 0.38
C LYS A 5 12.89 13.80 -0.61
N PHE A 6 12.11 13.21 -1.54
CA PHE A 6 12.60 12.31 -2.58
C PHE A 6 11.73 12.32 -3.86
N VAL A 7 12.32 12.01 -5.02
CA VAL A 7 11.63 11.88 -6.32
C VAL A 7 11.90 10.50 -6.92
N VAL A 8 10.85 9.79 -7.34
CA VAL A 8 10.97 8.49 -8.01
C VAL A 8 10.36 8.59 -9.40
N ARG A 9 11.14 8.32 -10.44
CA ARG A 9 10.67 8.25 -11.83
C ARG A 9 10.50 6.79 -12.22
N TYR A 10 9.33 6.42 -12.70
CA TYR A 10 9.02 5.07 -13.14
C TYR A 10 8.79 5.04 -14.64
N PHE A 11 9.47 4.12 -15.33
CA PHE A 11 9.36 3.95 -16.77
C PHE A 11 8.99 2.51 -17.11
N VAL A 12 8.04 2.33 -18.01
CA VAL A 12 7.71 1.04 -18.61
C VAL A 12 8.28 1.02 -20.02
N VAL A 13 9.07 -0.01 -20.36
CA VAL A 13 9.69 -0.12 -21.68
C VAL A 13 9.27 -1.41 -22.37
N ASP A 14 8.98 -1.32 -23.69
CA ASP A 14 8.53 -2.44 -24.51
C ASP A 14 9.68 -3.21 -25.19
N SER A 15 10.88 -2.62 -25.33
CA SER A 15 12.02 -3.30 -25.98
C SER A 15 12.96 -3.95 -24.97
N ARG A 16 13.54 -5.10 -25.36
CA ARG A 16 14.65 -5.73 -24.63
C ARG A 16 15.92 -4.89 -24.66
N ASP A 17 16.04 -4.00 -25.65
CA ASP A 17 17.18 -3.11 -25.87
C ASP A 17 17.07 -1.80 -25.07
N VAL A 18 16.56 -1.88 -23.83
CA VAL A 18 16.86 -0.81 -22.88
C VAL A 18 18.33 -0.95 -22.57
N ASP A 19 19.09 0.03 -23.02
CA ASP A 19 20.49 0.16 -22.66
C ASP A 19 20.56 0.59 -21.18
N VAL A 20 20.15 -0.29 -20.26
CA VAL A 20 20.26 -0.12 -18.80
C VAL A 20 21.73 0.16 -18.46
N ARG A 21 22.66 -0.34 -19.28
CA ARG A 21 24.09 -0.06 -19.23
C ARG A 21 24.47 1.40 -19.53
N LYS A 22 23.60 2.18 -20.20
CA LYS A 22 23.77 3.63 -20.40
C LYS A 22 23.34 4.45 -19.17
N LEU A 23 22.67 3.84 -18.19
CA LEU A 23 22.62 4.39 -16.82
C LEU A 23 24.03 4.17 -16.26
N ALA A 24 24.93 5.12 -16.50
CA ALA A 24 26.36 5.01 -16.20
C ALA A 24 26.68 5.04 -14.68
N GLY A 25 25.92 4.29 -13.86
CA GLY A 25 26.02 4.27 -12.41
C GLY A 25 25.55 2.94 -11.79
N THR A 26 25.35 2.97 -10.47
CA THR A 26 24.91 1.83 -9.67
C THR A 26 23.43 1.57 -9.90
N TYR A 27 23.07 0.34 -10.26
CA TYR A 27 21.67 -0.09 -10.35
C TYR A 27 21.46 -1.41 -9.61
N ILE A 28 20.25 -1.60 -9.09
CA ILE A 28 19.78 -2.82 -8.46
C ILE A 28 18.78 -3.46 -9.41
N ALA A 29 19.09 -4.66 -9.91
CA ALA A 29 18.17 -5.45 -10.72
C ALA A 29 17.34 -6.35 -9.80
N LEU A 30 16.02 -6.23 -9.91
CA LEU A 30 15.05 -7.00 -9.14
C LEU A 30 14.18 -7.81 -10.10
N PRO A 31 14.39 -9.13 -10.23
CA PRO A 31 13.50 -9.99 -11.00
C PRO A 31 12.21 -10.24 -10.20
N SER A 32 11.06 -9.85 -10.76
CA SER A 32 9.71 -9.99 -10.17
C SER A 32 9.65 -9.69 -8.66
N PRO A 33 10.00 -8.46 -8.22
CA PRO A 33 10.06 -8.12 -6.81
C PRO A 33 8.66 -8.06 -6.19
N ASP A 34 8.60 -8.41 -4.92
CA ASP A 34 7.48 -8.05 -4.06
C ASP A 34 7.59 -6.59 -3.59
N VAL A 35 6.53 -6.10 -2.95
CA VAL A 35 6.45 -4.71 -2.46
C VAL A 35 7.59 -4.37 -1.52
N GLU A 36 8.02 -5.33 -0.71
CA GLU A 36 9.07 -5.13 0.28
C GLU A 36 10.45 -5.04 -0.37
N SER A 37 10.76 -5.91 -1.34
CA SER A 37 12.02 -5.86 -2.08
C SER A 37 12.17 -4.55 -2.86
N LEU A 38 11.11 -4.10 -3.54
CA LEU A 38 11.13 -2.83 -4.27
C LEU A 38 11.22 -1.63 -3.31
N TYR A 39 10.53 -1.69 -2.16
CA TYR A 39 10.64 -0.67 -1.11
C TYR A 39 12.07 -0.53 -0.60
N TRP A 40 12.73 -1.65 -0.27
CA TRP A 40 14.09 -1.64 0.28
C TRP A 40 15.11 -1.15 -0.74
N ALA A 41 15.01 -1.57 -2.01
CA ALA A 41 15.89 -1.08 -3.06
C ALA A 41 15.74 0.44 -3.28
N LEU A 42 14.49 0.93 -3.34
CA LEU A 42 14.24 2.36 -3.42
C LEU A 42 14.74 3.10 -2.18
N TYR A 43 14.58 2.53 -0.99
CA TYR A 43 15.03 3.15 0.26
C TYR A 43 16.55 3.26 0.31
N GLN A 44 17.24 2.21 -0.10
CA GLN A 44 18.71 2.17 -0.15
C GLN A 44 19.26 3.23 -1.10
N ILE A 45 18.67 3.39 -2.28
CA ILE A 45 19.07 4.40 -3.27
C ILE A 45 18.68 5.82 -2.82
N LEU A 46 17.51 5.99 -2.22
CA LEU A 46 17.06 7.30 -1.77
C LEU A 46 17.75 7.77 -0.49
N MET A 47 18.42 6.88 0.23
CA MET A 47 19.29 7.23 1.35
C MET A 47 20.58 7.91 0.87
N SER A 48 21.14 7.49 -0.27
CA SER A 48 22.31 8.11 -0.88
C SER A 48 21.96 9.33 -1.73
N GLU A 49 20.83 9.30 -2.45
CA GLU A 49 20.42 10.36 -3.37
C GLU A 49 18.97 10.83 -3.19
N SER A 50 18.68 12.09 -3.52
CA SER A 50 17.30 12.60 -3.46
C SER A 50 16.39 12.11 -4.58
N SER A 51 16.90 11.35 -5.54
CA SER A 51 16.16 10.89 -6.72
C SER A 51 16.51 9.45 -7.10
N ALA A 52 15.51 8.69 -7.54
CA ALA A 52 15.67 7.34 -8.07
C ALA A 52 14.92 7.17 -9.38
N THR A 53 15.41 6.27 -10.22
CA THR A 53 14.75 5.86 -11.46
C THR A 53 14.43 4.36 -11.41
N VAL A 54 13.18 3.99 -11.65
CA VAL A 54 12.71 2.60 -11.75
C VAL A 54 12.34 2.32 -13.20
N ILE A 55 12.80 1.18 -13.72
CA ILE A 55 12.53 0.76 -15.08
C ILE A 55 11.94 -0.63 -15.04
N LYS A 56 10.72 -0.79 -15.54
CA LYS A 56 10.10 -2.09 -15.77
C LYS A 56 10.37 -2.55 -17.20
N THR A 57 10.92 -3.75 -17.33
CA THR A 57 11.07 -4.44 -18.62
C THR A 57 9.91 -5.40 -18.90
N PRO A 58 9.77 -5.89 -20.14
CA PRO A 58 8.73 -6.86 -20.51
C PRO A 58 8.86 -8.21 -19.79
N GLU A 59 10.07 -8.54 -19.32
CA GLU A 59 10.37 -9.79 -18.60
C GLU A 59 10.08 -9.67 -17.10
N ASP A 60 9.37 -8.61 -16.69
CA ASP A 60 9.02 -8.31 -15.30
C ASP A 60 10.26 -8.12 -14.39
N ILE A 61 11.34 -7.65 -14.98
CA ILE A 61 12.55 -7.24 -14.26
C ILE A 61 12.47 -5.73 -14.02
N TYR A 62 12.66 -5.34 -12.76
CA TYR A 62 12.66 -3.97 -12.31
C TYR A 62 14.09 -3.53 -12.04
N TYR A 63 14.57 -2.51 -12.76
CA TYR A 63 15.86 -1.89 -12.50
C TYR A 63 15.65 -0.62 -11.70
N VAL A 64 16.26 -0.53 -10.52
CA VAL A 64 16.26 0.67 -9.69
C VAL A 64 17.65 1.29 -9.77
N ALA A 65 17.74 2.47 -10.34
CA ALA A 65 18.98 3.23 -10.51
C ALA A 65 18.95 4.49 -9.65
N GLU A 66 20.14 4.89 -9.20
CA GLU A 66 20.37 6.20 -8.60
C GLU A 66 20.10 7.30 -9.64
N GLY A 67 19.73 8.49 -9.19
CA GLY A 67 19.61 9.65 -10.07
C GLY A 67 18.31 9.79 -10.84
N ALA A 68 18.21 10.93 -11.51
CA ALA A 68 17.05 11.36 -12.28
C ALA A 68 17.29 11.12 -13.77
N HIS A 69 17.27 9.86 -14.20
CA HIS A 69 17.50 9.49 -15.59
C HIS A 69 16.24 9.66 -16.44
N VAL A 70 16.43 9.94 -17.73
CA VAL A 70 15.36 10.09 -18.71
C VAL A 70 15.52 9.03 -19.78
N ILE A 71 14.49 8.21 -19.96
CA ILE A 71 14.49 7.11 -20.92
C ILE A 71 13.66 7.51 -22.13
N LYS A 72 14.34 7.75 -23.26
CA LYS A 72 13.70 8.23 -24.49
C LYS A 72 12.73 7.23 -25.12
N ASN A 73 12.88 5.94 -24.85
CA ASN A 73 12.09 4.86 -25.44
C ASN A 73 11.05 4.28 -24.47
N ALA A 74 10.67 5.02 -23.43
CA ALA A 74 9.65 4.56 -22.49
C ALA A 74 8.25 4.64 -23.13
N LYS A 75 7.48 3.56 -23.00
CA LYS A 75 6.07 3.50 -23.36
C LYS A 75 5.23 4.36 -22.42
N GLU A 76 5.54 4.26 -21.13
CA GLU A 76 4.87 5.00 -20.07
C GLU A 76 5.92 5.57 -19.13
N SER A 77 5.69 6.80 -18.66
CA SER A 77 6.54 7.47 -17.69
C SER A 77 5.69 8.09 -16.60
N TYR A 78 6.02 7.81 -15.36
CA TYR A 78 5.37 8.34 -14.17
C TYR A 78 6.41 9.00 -13.27
N GLU A 79 6.01 10.09 -12.62
CA GLU A 79 6.85 10.77 -11.64
C GLU A 79 6.12 10.84 -10.30
N PHE A 80 6.75 10.27 -9.27
CA PHE A 80 6.22 10.21 -7.92
C PHE A 80 7.00 11.15 -7.01
N ILE A 81 6.30 12.12 -6.42
CA ILE A 81 6.88 13.08 -5.47
C ILE A 81 6.59 12.62 -4.04
N ILE A 82 7.63 12.25 -3.30
CA ILE A 82 7.51 11.67 -1.95
C ILE A 82 7.77 12.74 -0.89
N ARG A 83 6.73 13.07 -0.13
CA ARG A 83 6.80 14.05 0.98
C ARG A 83 6.86 13.43 2.38
N ARG A 84 6.53 12.14 2.54
CA ARG A 84 6.46 11.43 3.82
C ARG A 84 7.09 10.04 3.71
N GLU A 85 7.62 9.50 4.81
CA GLU A 85 8.30 8.20 4.86
C GLU A 85 7.41 7.03 4.38
N ASN A 86 6.14 7.01 4.77
CA ASN A 86 5.16 6.03 4.27
C ASN A 86 4.81 6.18 2.78
N GLY A 87 5.27 7.26 2.13
CA GLY A 87 5.05 7.49 0.71
C GLY A 87 5.84 6.53 -0.17
N LEU A 88 7.02 6.09 0.27
CA LEU A 88 7.86 5.19 -0.51
C LEU A 88 7.22 3.81 -0.71
N ARG A 89 6.65 3.26 0.37
CA ARG A 89 5.91 1.99 0.30
C ARG A 89 4.69 2.08 -0.60
N ARG A 90 4.00 3.24 -0.63
CA ARG A 90 2.88 3.46 -1.55
C ARG A 90 3.33 3.50 -3.01
N VAL A 91 4.45 4.16 -3.28
CA VAL A 91 5.05 4.19 -4.63
C VAL A 91 5.42 2.78 -5.09
N ALA A 92 6.03 1.97 -4.21
CA ALA A 92 6.32 0.56 -4.54
C ALA A 92 5.05 -0.26 -4.85
N GLU A 93 3.98 -0.08 -4.07
CA GLU A 93 2.69 -0.75 -4.29
C GLU A 93 2.03 -0.31 -5.61
N GLU A 94 2.13 0.97 -5.96
CA GLU A 94 1.57 1.53 -7.18
C GLU A 94 2.34 1.06 -8.42
N ILE A 95 3.68 1.02 -8.35
CA ILE A 95 4.55 0.48 -9.40
C ILE A 95 4.27 -1.02 -9.67
N LEU A 96 4.00 -1.78 -8.61
CA LEU A 96 3.68 -3.22 -8.70
C LEU A 96 2.19 -3.49 -8.96
N GLY A 97 1.34 -2.45 -9.01
CA GLY A 97 -0.10 -2.60 -9.23
C GLY A 97 -0.84 -3.36 -8.13
N VAL A 98 -0.27 -3.45 -6.92
CA VAL A 98 -0.86 -4.19 -5.81
C VAL A 98 -2.03 -3.39 -5.25
N LYS A 99 -3.24 -3.77 -5.65
CA LYS A 99 -4.48 -3.23 -5.07
C LYS A 99 -4.57 -3.66 -3.60
N ARG A 100 -4.31 -2.75 -2.66
CA ARG A 100 -4.65 -3.00 -1.26
C ARG A 100 -6.15 -3.24 -1.13
N LEU A 101 -6.50 -4.30 -0.41
CA LEU A 101 -7.84 -4.47 0.13
C LEU A 101 -8.18 -3.23 0.96
N LYS A 102 -9.26 -2.53 0.60
CA LYS A 102 -9.72 -1.38 1.37
C LYS A 102 -9.98 -1.85 2.80
N LEU A 103 -9.62 -1.01 3.77
CA LEU A 103 -9.88 -1.29 5.19
C LEU A 103 -11.36 -1.65 5.42
N ASP A 104 -12.26 -1.00 4.69
CA ASP A 104 -13.70 -1.31 4.70
C ASP A 104 -14.00 -2.75 4.26
N THR A 105 -13.29 -3.29 3.27
CA THR A 105 -13.45 -4.68 2.83
C THR A 105 -13.01 -5.66 3.91
N VAL A 106 -11.87 -5.40 4.57
CA VAL A 106 -11.36 -6.24 5.65
C VAL A 106 -12.29 -6.20 6.86
N VAL A 107 -12.76 -5.02 7.25
CA VAL A 107 -13.69 -4.87 8.38
C VAL A 107 -15.02 -5.58 8.09
N ASN A 108 -15.55 -5.48 6.87
CA ASN A 108 -16.78 -6.19 6.50
C ASN A 108 -16.61 -7.72 6.56
N ILE A 109 -15.47 -8.25 6.12
CA ILE A 109 -15.18 -9.70 6.20
C ILE A 109 -15.12 -10.15 7.66
N VAL A 110 -14.42 -9.41 8.52
CA VAL A 110 -14.31 -9.72 9.95
C VAL A 110 -15.69 -9.64 10.63
N GLN A 111 -16.50 -8.63 10.30
CA GLN A 111 -17.87 -8.54 10.82
C GLN A 111 -18.74 -9.71 10.36
N ALA A 112 -18.68 -10.11 9.09
CA ALA A 112 -19.42 -11.25 8.59
C ALA A 112 -19.03 -12.55 9.32
N ALA A 113 -17.73 -12.75 9.58
CA ALA A 113 -17.25 -13.89 10.35
C ALA A 113 -17.77 -13.88 11.80
N LEU A 114 -17.74 -12.72 12.46
CA LEU A 114 -18.26 -12.56 13.82
C LEU A 114 -19.77 -12.84 13.90
N TRP A 115 -20.55 -12.34 12.94
CA TRP A 115 -21.98 -12.63 12.87
C TRP A 115 -22.26 -14.10 12.57
N GLY A 116 -21.48 -14.73 11.68
CA GLY A 116 -21.57 -16.16 11.42
C GLY A 116 -21.30 -16.99 12.67
N LEU A 117 -20.26 -16.62 13.45
CA LEU A 117 -19.94 -17.27 14.72
C LEU A 117 -21.05 -17.08 15.76
N ALA A 118 -21.62 -15.88 15.85
CA ALA A 118 -22.73 -15.59 16.76
C ALA A 118 -23.97 -16.44 16.44
N ILE A 119 -24.32 -16.58 15.17
CA ILE A 119 -25.45 -17.43 14.72
C ILE A 119 -25.16 -18.91 15.04
N LEU A 120 -23.95 -19.38 14.77
CA LEU A 120 -23.53 -20.76 15.04
C LEU A 120 -23.60 -21.08 16.54
N LEU A 121 -23.06 -20.20 17.38
CA LEU A 121 -23.09 -20.36 18.83
C LEU A 121 -24.52 -20.32 19.36
N GLY A 122 -25.35 -19.40 18.86
CA GLY A 122 -26.78 -19.38 19.19
C GLY A 122 -27.49 -20.70 18.86
N TYR A 123 -27.21 -21.28 17.69
CA TYR A 123 -27.78 -22.58 17.30
C TYR A 123 -27.31 -23.73 18.20
N LEU A 124 -26.01 -23.80 18.51
CA LEU A 124 -25.45 -24.84 19.39
C LEU A 124 -25.95 -24.71 20.83
N GLY A 125 -26.05 -23.47 21.34
CA GLY A 125 -26.59 -23.20 22.68
C GLY A 125 -28.06 -23.57 22.81
N TYR A 126 -28.87 -23.34 21.77
CA TYR A 126 -30.25 -23.79 21.72
C TYR A 126 -30.38 -25.31 21.70
N LYS A 127 -29.50 -26.01 20.97
CA LYS A 127 -29.57 -27.47 20.83
C LYS A 127 -29.07 -28.25 22.06
N ASN A 128 -28.11 -27.69 22.79
CA ASN A 128 -27.39 -28.40 23.86
C ASN A 128 -27.73 -27.91 25.28
N ASP A 129 -28.76 -27.07 25.46
CA ASP A 129 -29.13 -26.42 26.74
C ASP A 129 -27.98 -25.67 27.46
N ALA A 130 -26.87 -25.44 26.76
CA ALA A 130 -25.70 -24.70 27.25
C ALA A 130 -25.87 -23.18 27.08
N LEU A 131 -27.12 -22.70 27.09
CA LEU A 131 -27.50 -21.30 26.82
C LEU A 131 -26.77 -20.30 27.72
N ASN A 132 -26.54 -20.64 28.99
CA ASN A 132 -25.84 -19.76 29.92
C ASN A 132 -24.37 -19.53 29.51
N GLU A 133 -23.66 -20.59 29.14
CA GLU A 133 -22.26 -20.51 28.74
C GLU A 133 -22.12 -19.82 27.37
N VAL A 134 -22.99 -20.18 26.42
CA VAL A 134 -23.07 -19.57 25.09
C VAL A 134 -23.44 -18.08 25.16
N SER A 135 -24.27 -17.66 26.10
CA SER A 135 -24.67 -16.25 26.27
C SER A 135 -23.48 -15.35 26.60
N SER A 136 -22.50 -15.85 27.36
CA SER A 136 -21.30 -15.11 27.74
C SER A 136 -20.38 -14.86 26.53
N TYR A 137 -20.24 -15.84 25.64
CA TYR A 137 -19.51 -15.69 24.38
C TYR A 137 -20.23 -14.76 23.39
N MET A 138 -21.57 -14.81 23.34
CA MET A 138 -22.36 -13.89 22.52
C MET A 138 -22.17 -12.43 22.96
N ALA A 139 -22.25 -12.15 24.27
CA ALA A 139 -21.99 -10.82 24.80
C ALA A 139 -20.59 -10.30 24.44
N LEU A 140 -19.57 -11.18 24.50
CA LEU A 140 -18.21 -10.85 24.08
C LEU A 140 -18.11 -10.53 22.58
N LEU A 141 -18.79 -11.29 21.72
CA LEU A 141 -18.81 -11.04 20.28
C LEU A 141 -19.48 -9.72 19.92
N PHE A 142 -20.58 -9.37 20.60
CA PHE A 142 -21.23 -8.07 20.42
C PHE A 142 -20.34 -6.90 20.87
N LEU A 143 -19.61 -7.06 21.99
CA LEU A 143 -18.64 -6.07 22.44
C LEU A 143 -17.51 -5.88 21.42
N LEU A 144 -16.92 -6.98 20.92
CA LEU A 144 -15.87 -6.92 19.90
C LEU A 144 -16.35 -6.26 18.61
N SER A 145 -17.56 -6.59 18.16
CA SER A 145 -18.19 -5.95 17.00
C SER A 145 -18.35 -4.43 17.19
N GLY A 146 -18.81 -4.00 18.37
CA GLY A 146 -18.92 -2.58 18.73
C GLY A 146 -17.58 -1.85 18.78
N VAL A 147 -16.54 -2.49 19.31
CA VAL A 147 -15.17 -1.94 19.31
C VAL A 147 -14.66 -1.76 17.88
N ILE A 148 -14.81 -2.76 17.02
CA ILE A 148 -14.37 -2.71 15.61
C ILE A 148 -15.11 -1.59 14.85
N GLU A 149 -16.42 -1.43 15.04
CA GLU A 149 -17.21 -0.37 14.42
C GLU A 149 -16.78 1.03 14.89
N ASN A 150 -16.45 1.18 16.18
CA ASN A 150 -15.91 2.43 16.73
C ASN A 150 -14.52 2.76 16.17
N PHE A 151 -13.64 1.76 16.00
CA PHE A 151 -12.37 1.95 15.30
C PHE A 151 -12.57 2.38 13.85
N ARG A 152 -13.48 1.74 13.12
CA ARG A 152 -13.84 2.12 11.74
C ARG A 152 -14.33 3.57 11.66
N ARG A 153 -15.24 3.98 12.56
CA ARG A 153 -15.74 5.37 12.65
C ARG A 153 -14.63 6.37 12.98
N GLY A 154 -13.75 6.02 13.91
CA GLY A 154 -12.58 6.84 14.28
C GLY A 154 -11.61 7.02 13.11
N TYR A 155 -11.35 5.96 12.35
CA TYR A 155 -10.47 5.99 11.18
C TYR A 155 -11.07 6.86 10.06
N LYS A 156 -12.37 6.69 9.76
CA LYS A 156 -13.09 7.52 8.77
C LYS A 156 -13.15 9.00 9.15
N LYS A 157 -13.29 9.33 10.44
CA LYS A 157 -13.23 10.72 10.91
C LYS A 157 -11.84 11.34 10.64
N ARG A 158 -10.75 10.61 10.91
CA ARG A 158 -9.38 11.09 10.64
C ARG A 158 -9.08 11.27 9.14
N GLU A 159 -9.67 10.43 8.30
CA GLU A 159 -9.55 10.55 6.84
C GLU A 159 -10.27 11.78 6.30
N ARG A 160 -11.51 12.05 6.77
CA ARG A 160 -12.27 13.26 6.38
C ARG A 160 -11.62 14.55 6.86
N VAL A 161 -11.06 14.58 8.07
CA VAL A 161 -10.34 15.75 8.61
C VAL A 161 -9.07 16.05 7.81
N ARG A 162 -8.43 15.03 7.19
CA ARG A 162 -7.29 15.23 6.28
C ARG A 162 -7.69 15.76 4.90
N ALA A 163 -8.90 15.42 4.42
CA ALA A 163 -9.43 15.94 3.17
C ALA A 163 -9.98 17.39 3.27
N SER A 164 -10.21 17.86 4.50
CA SER A 164 -10.73 19.22 4.77
C SER A 164 -9.68 20.19 5.31
N ALA A 165 -8.39 19.79 5.33
CA ALA A 165 -7.31 20.75 5.47
C ALA A 165 -7.24 21.61 4.19
N PRO A 166 -7.29 22.96 4.29
CA PRO A 166 -7.52 23.82 3.14
C PRO A 166 -6.44 23.65 2.07
N HIS A 167 -6.89 23.49 0.82
CA HIS A 167 -6.08 23.78 -0.35
C HIS A 167 -5.69 25.25 -0.29
N HIS A 168 -4.48 25.54 0.19
CA HIS A 168 -3.82 26.79 -0.17
C HIS A 168 -3.46 26.70 -1.65
N ALA A 169 -4.37 27.18 -2.49
CA ALA A 169 -4.01 27.68 -3.81
C ALA A 169 -3.17 28.93 -3.58
N SER A 170 -1.90 28.87 -3.93
CA SER A 170 -1.04 30.04 -4.06
C SER A 170 -1.09 30.51 -5.52
N GLU A 171 -1.36 31.80 -5.67
CA GLU A 171 -1.25 32.64 -6.86
C GLU A 171 0.04 32.43 -7.66
#